data_AF-A0A8H9HSS2-F1
#
_entry.id   AF-A0A8H9HSS2-F1
#
_cell.length_a   1.000
_cell.length_b   1.000
_cell.length_c   1.000
_cell.angle_alpha   90.00
_cell.angle_beta   90.00
_cell.angle_gamma   90.00
#
_symmetry.space_group_name_H-M   'P 1'
#
loop_
_entity.id
_entity.type
_entity.pdbx_description
1 polymer ?
#
loop_
_entity_poly.entity_id
_entity_poly.type
_entity_poly.pdbx_seq_one_letter_code
_entity_poly.pdbx_strand_id
1 'polypeptide(L)'
;MEESGGQKRRPEGDGRPGDPAPDKAAPARPREPGGGLLMGRFFGVPIYVAPSWFVVAALITWVFGGQLDRVLPELGGVRYLVSLFFAVAFYASVLVHELAHTVVALRQKLPVRRIQLQFFGGVSEIEKESETPGREFLLAFVGPLLSLALGGAFYLALDLVEPGTVPGVLVAGLTISNLLVAVFNLLPGLPLDGGRMLRAVVWKLTGRPMSGTVAAAWVGRALAVAVLIGLPLLTHTGTLGGSGQEADGMDTVMDALLAAILAAIIWTGAGNSLRVARLREHLPELRARTLTRRAVPVEEATPLSEALRRANEAGARALVVVDPHGDPVSLVREAAIVGVPEHRRPWVAVGGLAQEITEGMRVPAELAGEELLELLRAHPATEYLVVEEDGAIYGVLAASDVERAFVKAMARPN
;
A
#
# COMPACT_ATOMS: atom_id res chain seq x y z
N MET A 1 50.00 -59.76 -4.59
CA MET A 1 51.00 -60.47 -3.77
C MET A 1 51.24 -59.57 -2.58
N GLU A 2 50.79 -60.01 -1.39
CA GLU A 2 51.09 -59.53 -0.02
C GLU A 2 50.79 -58.05 0.31
N GLU A 3 50.26 -57.64 1.47
CA GLU A 3 49.86 -58.33 2.70
C GLU A 3 48.93 -57.41 3.53
N SER A 4 48.26 -58.04 4.49
CA SER A 4 47.33 -57.55 5.51
C SER A 4 47.98 -56.65 6.58
N GLY A 5 47.18 -55.83 7.28
CA GLY A 5 47.43 -55.62 8.71
C GLY A 5 46.93 -54.31 9.34
N GLY A 6 46.04 -54.43 10.33
CA GLY A 6 46.22 -53.69 11.59
C GLY A 6 45.15 -52.67 11.99
N GLN A 7 44.12 -53.16 12.68
CA GLN A 7 43.19 -52.35 13.48
C GLN A 7 43.86 -51.84 14.77
N LYS A 8 43.66 -50.56 15.14
CA LYS A 8 43.85 -50.08 16.52
C LYS A 8 42.83 -49.00 16.90
N ARG A 9 42.20 -49.20 18.05
CA ARG A 9 41.12 -48.41 18.68
C ARG A 9 41.65 -47.12 19.35
N ARG A 10 40.85 -46.03 19.23
CA ARG A 10 40.41 -44.98 20.19
C ARG A 10 41.46 -44.28 21.12
N PRO A 11 41.27 -42.98 21.42
CA PRO A 11 40.35 -42.60 22.51
C PRO A 11 39.41 -41.42 22.22
N GLU A 12 38.22 -41.51 22.82
CA GLU A 12 37.34 -40.40 23.19
C GLU A 12 38.00 -39.52 24.25
N GLY A 13 37.66 -38.23 24.25
CA GLY A 13 38.06 -37.19 25.19
C GLY A 13 38.29 -35.90 24.39
N ASP A 14 37.66 -34.76 24.66
CA ASP A 14 37.31 -34.22 25.96
C ASP A 14 36.23 -33.15 25.76
N GLY A 15 35.12 -33.27 26.50
CA GLY A 15 34.03 -32.30 26.48
C GLY A 15 34.40 -31.11 27.35
N ARG A 16 34.62 -29.95 26.74
CA ARG A 16 34.62 -28.67 27.47
C ARG A 16 33.18 -28.13 27.55
N PRO A 17 32.64 -27.89 28.75
CA PRO A 17 31.37 -27.20 28.91
C PRO A 17 31.63 -25.69 28.91
N GLY A 18 31.07 -24.96 27.96
CA GLY A 18 31.09 -23.49 28.04
C GLY A 18 31.06 -22.69 26.75
N ASP A 19 30.58 -23.23 25.61
CA ASP A 19 30.24 -22.37 24.47
C ASP A 19 28.75 -21.98 24.56
N PRO A 20 28.40 -20.69 24.67
CA PRO A 20 27.02 -20.27 24.58
C PRO A 20 26.52 -20.56 23.16
N ALA A 21 25.38 -21.25 23.08
CA ALA A 21 24.71 -21.55 21.82
C ALA A 21 24.62 -20.29 20.93
N PRO A 22 24.83 -20.40 19.61
CA PRO A 22 24.66 -19.27 18.73
C PRO A 22 23.22 -18.79 18.86
N ASP A 23 23.10 -17.54 19.30
CA ASP A 23 21.85 -16.82 19.48
C ASP A 23 20.98 -17.05 18.25
N LYS A 24 19.73 -17.49 18.47
CA LYS A 24 18.74 -17.68 17.41
C LYS A 24 18.61 -16.35 16.68
N ALA A 25 19.28 -16.21 15.55
CA ALA A 25 19.19 -15.04 14.70
C ALA A 25 17.72 -14.80 14.41
N ALA A 26 17.18 -13.72 14.95
CA ALA A 26 15.84 -13.27 14.67
C ALA A 26 15.66 -13.22 13.14
N PRO A 27 14.53 -13.70 12.60
CA PRO A 27 14.35 -13.77 11.16
C PRO A 27 14.54 -12.38 10.57
N ALA A 28 15.54 -12.26 9.69
CA ALA A 28 15.84 -11.02 8.99
C ALA A 28 14.61 -10.65 8.17
N ARG A 29 13.95 -9.55 8.56
CA ARG A 29 12.79 -9.03 7.83
C ARG A 29 13.21 -8.81 6.37
N PRO A 30 12.42 -9.25 5.37
CA PRO A 30 12.75 -9.09 3.96
C PRO A 30 13.10 -7.62 3.67
N ARG A 31 14.22 -7.38 2.97
CA ARG A 31 14.52 -6.06 2.41
C ARG A 31 13.47 -5.75 1.36
N GLU A 32 12.45 -5.01 1.77
CA GLU A 32 11.36 -4.66 0.88
C GLU A 32 11.83 -3.66 -0.20
N PRO A 33 11.42 -3.84 -1.47
CA PRO A 33 11.83 -3.04 -2.61
C PRO A 33 11.07 -1.71 -2.61
N GLY A 34 11.38 -0.83 -1.66
CA GLY A 34 10.82 0.52 -1.57
C GLY A 34 11.92 1.55 -1.76
N GLY A 35 12.25 1.89 -3.00
CA GLY A 35 13.35 2.79 -3.37
C GLY A 35 13.34 4.10 -2.58
N GLY A 36 14.31 4.25 -1.69
CA GLY A 36 14.53 5.47 -0.91
C GLY A 36 15.74 5.33 0.01
N LEU A 37 16.42 6.43 0.27
CA LEU A 37 17.55 6.48 1.19
C LEU A 37 17.01 6.52 2.62
N LEU A 38 17.45 5.60 3.49
CA LEU A 38 17.09 5.61 4.91
C LEU A 38 17.75 6.83 5.57
N MET A 39 16.94 7.78 6.03
CA MET A 39 17.41 8.98 6.72
C MET A 39 17.55 8.76 8.23
N GLY A 40 16.66 7.97 8.82
CA GLY A 40 16.65 7.71 10.26
C GLY A 40 15.43 6.93 10.72
N ARG A 41 15.24 6.86 12.04
CA ARG A 41 14.05 6.26 12.68
C ARG A 41 13.47 7.23 13.71
N PHE A 42 12.15 7.33 13.75
CA PHE A 42 11.43 8.14 14.74
C PHE A 42 10.36 7.26 15.41
N PHE A 43 10.40 7.14 16.75
CA PHE A 43 9.59 6.18 17.52
C PHE A 43 9.59 4.74 16.95
N GLY A 44 10.72 4.30 16.40
CA GLY A 44 10.86 2.97 15.78
C GLY A 44 10.39 2.87 14.33
N VAL A 45 9.72 3.90 13.80
CA VAL A 45 9.27 3.97 12.40
C VAL A 45 10.42 4.49 11.51
N PRO A 46 10.82 3.76 10.45
CA PRO A 46 11.87 4.21 9.54
C PRO A 46 11.40 5.34 8.61
N ILE A 47 12.27 6.33 8.42
CA ILE A 47 12.05 7.48 7.52
C ILE A 47 12.92 7.33 6.29
N TYR A 48 12.30 7.35 5.11
CA TYR A 48 12.96 7.23 3.81
C TYR A 48 12.81 8.51 3.00
N VAL A 49 13.85 8.84 2.21
CA VAL A 49 13.82 9.92 1.22
C VAL A 49 13.81 9.28 -0.17
N ALA A 50 12.73 9.47 -0.92
CA ALA A 50 12.61 8.97 -2.29
C ALA A 50 13.48 9.82 -3.25
N PRO A 51 14.00 9.25 -4.36
CA PRO A 51 14.78 10.02 -5.34
C PRO A 51 14.05 11.25 -5.90
N SER A 52 12.71 11.17 -6.00
CA SER A 52 11.87 12.27 -6.48
C SER A 52 11.89 13.51 -5.57
N TRP A 53 12.25 13.34 -4.30
CA TRP A 53 12.45 14.44 -3.36
C TRP A 53 13.54 15.41 -3.83
N PHE A 54 14.67 14.88 -4.34
CA PHE A 54 15.79 15.72 -4.80
C PHE A 54 15.40 16.57 -6.01
N VAL A 55 14.54 16.04 -6.89
CA VAL A 55 14.02 16.78 -8.05
C VAL A 55 13.15 17.96 -7.60
N VAL A 56 12.26 17.75 -6.62
CA VAL A 56 11.42 18.83 -6.08
C VAL A 56 12.25 19.84 -5.30
N ALA A 57 13.20 19.39 -4.49
CA ALA A 57 14.11 20.29 -3.78
C ALA A 57 14.88 21.19 -4.76
N ALA A 58 15.37 20.64 -5.88
CA ALA A 58 16.01 21.42 -6.93
C ALA A 58 15.04 22.41 -7.60
N LEU A 59 13.80 22.00 -7.86
CA LEU A 59 12.77 22.88 -8.44
C LEU A 59 12.41 24.04 -7.49
N ILE A 60 12.16 23.75 -6.21
CA ILE A 60 11.91 24.78 -5.18
C ILE A 60 13.11 25.72 -5.09
N THR A 61 14.32 25.17 -5.08
CA THR A 61 15.56 25.96 -5.03
C THR A 61 15.65 26.91 -6.23
N TRP A 62 15.30 26.45 -7.42
CA TRP A 62 15.29 27.26 -8.64
C TRP A 62 14.24 28.37 -8.57
N VAL A 63 12.97 28.01 -8.28
CA VAL A 63 11.83 28.95 -8.27
C VAL A 63 12.02 30.00 -7.18
N PHE A 64 12.32 29.56 -5.95
CA PHE A 64 12.54 30.47 -4.82
C PHE A 64 13.81 31.30 -5.02
N GLY A 65 14.85 30.76 -5.67
CA GLY A 65 16.04 31.53 -6.07
C GLY A 65 15.71 32.68 -7.02
N GLY A 66 14.82 32.44 -7.99
CA GLY A 66 14.32 33.50 -8.87
C GLY A 66 13.46 34.54 -8.14
N GLN A 67 12.71 34.14 -7.12
CA GLN A 67 11.96 35.07 -6.26
C GLN A 67 12.89 35.91 -5.38
N LEU A 68 13.93 35.29 -4.79
CA LEU A 68 14.95 35.99 -4.01
C LEU A 68 15.66 37.05 -4.83
N ASP A 69 15.91 36.82 -6.12
CA ASP A 69 16.52 37.82 -7.00
C ASP A 69 15.71 39.11 -7.12
N ARG A 70 14.37 39.01 -7.04
CA ARG A 70 13.47 40.16 -7.14
C ARG A 70 13.43 40.97 -5.85
N VAL A 71 13.65 40.30 -4.71
CA VAL A 71 13.51 40.91 -3.37
C VAL A 71 14.86 41.33 -2.79
N LEU A 72 15.90 40.52 -3.03
CA LEU A 72 17.27 40.65 -2.52
C LEU A 72 18.29 40.43 -3.66
N PRO A 73 18.31 41.32 -4.68
CA PRO A 73 19.21 41.19 -5.83
C PRO A 73 20.70 41.18 -5.43
N GLU A 74 21.04 41.79 -4.30
CA GLU A 74 22.41 41.86 -3.77
C GLU A 74 23.02 40.50 -3.38
N LEU A 75 22.21 39.44 -3.25
CA LEU A 75 22.70 38.09 -2.89
C LEU A 75 23.46 37.40 -4.02
N GLY A 76 23.25 37.80 -5.27
CA GLY A 76 23.86 37.16 -6.44
C GLY A 76 23.65 35.63 -6.42
N GLY A 77 24.72 34.85 -6.65
CA GLY A 77 24.64 33.38 -6.66
C GLY A 77 24.28 32.73 -5.31
N VAL A 78 24.51 33.42 -4.18
CA VAL A 78 24.22 32.91 -2.83
C VAL A 78 22.72 32.66 -2.63
N ARG A 79 21.85 33.32 -3.40
CA ARG A 79 20.40 33.10 -3.40
C ARG A 79 20.02 31.62 -3.52
N TYR A 80 20.75 30.84 -4.31
CA TYR A 80 20.44 29.41 -4.47
C TYR A 80 20.79 28.58 -3.23
N LEU A 81 21.80 28.98 -2.45
CA LEU A 81 22.08 28.33 -1.16
C LEU A 81 20.98 28.65 -0.14
N VAL A 82 20.52 29.90 -0.12
CA VAL A 82 19.38 30.31 0.74
C VAL A 82 18.10 29.59 0.32
N SER A 83 17.85 29.45 -0.97
CA SER A 83 16.69 28.71 -1.49
C SER A 83 16.76 27.21 -1.25
N LEU A 84 17.95 26.62 -1.27
CA LEU A 84 18.14 25.23 -0.87
C LEU A 84 17.85 25.04 0.62
N PHE A 85 18.34 25.96 1.46
CA PHE A 85 18.02 25.96 2.88
C PHE A 85 16.50 26.08 3.11
N PHE A 86 15.84 26.98 2.38
CA PHE A 86 14.38 27.10 2.40
C PHE A 86 13.70 25.78 2.04
N ALA A 87 14.10 25.14 0.93
CA ALA A 87 13.52 23.87 0.49
C ALA A 87 13.67 22.77 1.57
N VAL A 88 14.84 22.68 2.21
CA VAL A 88 15.09 21.73 3.31
C VAL A 88 14.23 22.07 4.53
N ALA A 89 14.14 23.33 4.92
CA ALA A 89 13.33 23.77 6.05
C ALA A 89 11.83 23.54 5.83
N PHE A 90 11.34 23.80 4.61
CA PHE A 90 9.97 23.51 4.21
C PHE A 90 9.68 22.00 4.26
N TYR A 91 10.57 21.16 3.74
CA TYR A 91 10.40 19.71 3.86
C TYR A 91 10.49 19.21 5.30
N ALA A 92 11.29 19.85 6.15
CA ALA A 92 11.31 19.55 7.57
C ALA A 92 9.95 19.87 8.21
N SER A 93 9.26 20.95 7.81
CA SER A 93 7.92 21.25 8.31
C SER A 93 6.86 20.27 7.80
N VAL A 94 6.96 19.81 6.55
CA VAL A 94 6.13 18.71 6.01
C VAL A 94 6.41 17.40 6.73
N LEU A 95 7.67 17.09 7.06
CA LEU A 95 8.00 15.93 7.88
C LEU A 95 7.35 16.03 9.26
N VAL A 96 7.39 17.20 9.89
CA VAL A 96 6.72 17.43 11.19
C VAL A 96 5.21 17.19 11.09
N HIS A 97 4.57 17.60 9.99
CA HIS A 97 3.17 17.29 9.69
C HIS A 97 2.92 15.76 9.63
N GLU A 98 3.72 15.01 8.88
CA GLU A 98 3.62 13.53 8.82
C GLU A 98 3.89 12.85 10.17
N LEU A 99 4.84 13.39 10.93
CA LEU A 99 5.14 12.90 12.27
C LEU A 99 3.93 13.07 13.19
N ALA A 100 3.12 14.11 13.02
CA ALA A 100 1.88 14.30 13.77
C ALA A 100 0.91 13.14 13.55
N HIS A 101 0.68 12.77 12.28
CA HIS A 101 -0.14 11.60 11.93
C HIS A 101 0.43 10.32 12.53
N THR A 102 1.74 10.12 12.38
CA THR A 102 2.43 8.94 12.90
C THR A 102 2.28 8.82 14.42
N VAL A 103 2.47 9.91 15.16
CA VAL A 103 2.33 9.90 16.64
C VAL A 103 0.90 9.56 17.04
N VAL A 104 -0.12 10.10 16.37
CA VAL A 104 -1.52 9.76 16.65
C VAL A 104 -1.83 8.32 16.27
N ALA A 105 -1.34 7.83 15.12
CA ALA A 105 -1.50 6.43 14.70
C ALA A 105 -0.91 5.46 15.72
N LEU A 106 0.33 5.71 16.19
CA LEU A 106 0.99 4.89 17.21
C LEU A 106 0.23 4.90 18.54
N ARG A 107 -0.27 6.07 18.98
CA ARG A 107 -1.13 6.17 20.18
C ARG A 107 -2.44 5.40 20.02
N GLN A 108 -2.96 5.35 18.80
CA GLN A 108 -4.12 4.56 18.44
C GLN A 108 -3.80 3.09 18.15
N LYS A 109 -2.57 2.61 18.37
CA LYS A 109 -2.12 1.24 18.10
C LYS A 109 -2.31 0.80 16.65
N LEU A 110 -2.28 1.75 15.72
CA LEU A 110 -2.28 1.47 14.29
C LEU A 110 -0.84 1.19 13.85
N PRO A 111 -0.54 0.04 13.24
CA PRO A 111 0.80 -0.25 12.74
C PRO A 111 1.19 0.72 11.61
N VAL A 112 2.36 1.34 11.78
CA VAL A 112 2.96 2.26 10.80
C VAL A 112 4.23 1.61 10.26
N ARG A 113 4.24 1.36 8.96
CA ARG A 113 5.30 0.62 8.29
C ARG A 113 6.54 1.48 8.06
N ARG A 114 6.33 2.68 7.51
CA ARG A 114 7.39 3.66 7.21
C ARG A 114 6.81 5.05 6.92
N ILE A 115 7.66 6.06 6.99
CA ILE A 115 7.40 7.40 6.50
C ILE A 115 8.28 7.62 5.28
N GLN A 116 7.72 8.07 4.17
CA GLN A 116 8.48 8.35 2.94
C GLN A 116 8.28 9.79 2.50
N LEU A 117 9.37 10.54 2.38
CA LEU A 117 9.39 11.85 1.73
C LEU A 117 9.53 11.68 0.23
N GLN A 118 8.59 12.22 -0.53
CA GLN A 118 8.47 12.07 -1.98
C GLN A 118 8.09 13.41 -2.66
N PHE A 119 7.89 13.35 -3.97
CA PHE A 119 7.54 14.50 -4.82
C PHE A 119 6.33 15.30 -4.28
N PHE A 120 5.29 14.60 -3.85
CA PHE A 120 4.02 15.22 -3.41
C PHE A 120 3.99 15.58 -1.91
N GLY A 121 5.13 15.56 -1.22
CA GLY A 121 5.22 15.75 0.22
C GLY A 121 5.67 14.48 0.94
N GLY A 122 5.23 14.30 2.19
CA GLY A 122 5.46 13.06 2.92
C GLY A 122 4.26 12.13 2.83
N VAL A 123 4.49 10.82 2.95
CA VAL A 123 3.43 9.82 3.10
C VAL A 123 3.78 8.90 4.26
N SER A 124 2.89 8.83 5.23
CA SER A 124 2.93 7.85 6.31
C SER A 124 2.16 6.59 5.90
N GLU A 125 2.88 5.47 5.71
CA GLU A 125 2.26 4.18 5.37
C GLU A 125 1.70 3.52 6.62
N ILE A 126 0.39 3.68 6.84
CA ILE A 126 -0.37 3.05 7.92
C ILE A 126 -1.04 1.79 7.38
N GLU A 127 -0.74 0.63 7.96
CA GLU A 127 -1.17 -0.66 7.41
C GLU A 127 -2.66 -0.92 7.66
N LYS A 128 -3.21 -0.42 8.77
CA LYS A 128 -4.60 -0.64 9.18
C LYS A 128 -5.41 0.66 9.18
N GLU A 129 -6.67 0.61 8.75
CA GLU A 129 -7.62 1.73 8.89
C GLU A 129 -8.09 1.90 10.34
N SER A 130 -8.54 3.12 10.65
CA SER A 130 -9.12 3.45 11.95
C SER A 130 -10.42 2.68 12.19
N GLU A 131 -10.56 2.09 13.37
CA GLU A 131 -11.72 1.26 13.73
C GLU A 131 -13.01 2.07 14.01
N THR A 132 -12.88 3.38 14.26
CA THR A 132 -14.03 4.24 14.54
C THR A 132 -13.95 5.55 13.77
N PRO A 133 -15.09 6.19 13.44
CA PRO A 133 -15.08 7.47 12.74
C PRO A 133 -14.33 8.56 13.52
N GLY A 134 -14.46 8.59 14.85
CA GLY A 134 -13.78 9.60 15.67
C GLY A 134 -12.24 9.47 15.63
N ARG A 135 -11.74 8.24 15.59
CA ARG A 135 -10.31 7.93 15.46
C ARG A 135 -9.75 8.36 14.10
N GLU A 136 -10.49 8.09 13.03
CA GLU A 136 -10.18 8.53 11.67
C GLU A 136 -10.12 10.05 11.57
N PHE A 137 -11.13 10.74 12.13
CA PHE A 137 -11.18 12.21 12.11
C PHE A 137 -10.00 12.81 12.85
N LEU A 138 -9.69 12.35 14.07
CA LEU A 138 -8.56 12.85 14.85
C LEU A 138 -7.23 12.60 14.15
N LEU A 139 -7.06 11.40 13.58
CA LEU A 139 -5.87 11.04 12.83
C LEU A 139 -5.67 11.94 11.62
N ALA A 140 -6.71 12.26 10.85
CA ALA A 140 -6.63 13.14 9.70
C ALA A 140 -6.48 14.63 10.09
N PHE A 141 -7.09 15.06 11.19
CA PHE A 141 -7.08 16.46 11.61
C PHE A 141 -5.74 16.94 12.19
N VAL A 142 -4.96 16.06 12.82
CA VAL A 142 -3.75 16.45 13.57
C VAL A 142 -2.65 17.06 12.69
N GLY A 143 -2.46 16.57 11.47
CA GLY A 143 -1.46 17.08 10.53
C GLY A 143 -1.76 18.53 10.12
N PRO A 144 -2.95 18.81 9.55
CA PRO A 144 -3.35 20.17 9.20
C PRO A 144 -3.31 21.12 10.40
N LEU A 145 -3.76 20.68 11.58
CA LEU A 145 -3.66 21.47 12.81
C LEU A 145 -2.21 21.85 13.14
N LEU A 146 -1.27 20.91 13.01
CA LEU A 146 0.14 21.19 13.28
C LEU A 146 0.76 22.11 12.23
N SER A 147 0.42 21.94 10.95
CA SER A 147 0.84 22.89 9.91
C SER A 147 0.30 24.29 10.16
N LEU A 148 -0.94 24.41 10.61
CA LEU A 148 -1.56 25.70 10.95
C LEU A 148 -0.86 26.33 12.17
N ALA A 149 -0.52 25.53 13.19
CA ALA A 149 0.24 25.97 14.35
C ALA A 149 1.66 26.41 13.98
N LEU A 150 2.36 25.69 13.10
CA LEU A 150 3.68 26.08 12.58
C LEU A 150 3.59 27.37 11.76
N GLY A 151 2.60 27.48 10.88
CA GLY A 151 2.35 28.71 10.12
C GLY A 151 2.09 29.91 11.05
N GLY A 152 1.26 29.73 12.08
CA GLY A 152 1.02 30.75 13.10
C GLY A 152 2.27 31.10 13.91
N ALA A 153 3.10 30.11 14.27
CA ALA A 153 4.35 30.34 14.98
C ALA A 153 5.36 31.14 14.13
N PHE A 154 5.51 30.80 12.84
CA PHE A 154 6.36 31.58 11.94
C PHE A 154 5.79 32.97 11.65
N TYR A 155 4.46 33.11 11.60
CA TYR A 155 3.81 34.40 11.48
C TYR A 155 4.17 35.31 12.66
N LEU A 156 4.08 34.81 13.90
CA LEU A 156 4.50 35.56 15.09
C LEU A 156 6.01 35.85 15.09
N ALA A 157 6.82 34.95 14.51
CA ALA A 157 8.26 35.17 14.38
C ALA A 157 8.63 36.26 13.37
N LEU A 158 7.71 36.72 12.51
CA LEU A 158 7.95 37.85 11.61
C LEU A 158 8.22 39.14 12.37
N ASP A 159 7.65 39.33 13.55
CA ASP A 159 7.90 40.51 14.39
C ASP A 159 9.32 40.53 14.98
N LEU A 160 10.06 39.41 14.87
CA LEU A 160 11.42 39.25 15.40
C LEU A 160 12.50 39.40 14.31
N VAL A 161 12.11 39.59 13.05
CA VAL A 161 13.04 39.65 11.91
C VAL A 161 12.74 40.87 11.05
N GLU A 162 13.78 41.56 10.55
CA GLU A 162 13.55 42.70 9.68
C GLU A 162 13.02 42.26 8.30
N PRO A 163 11.95 42.90 7.78
CA PRO A 163 11.51 42.71 6.41
C PRO A 163 12.63 43.03 5.41
N GLY A 164 12.68 42.28 4.29
CA GLY A 164 13.73 42.49 3.29
C GLY A 164 15.13 42.02 3.73
N THR A 165 15.20 41.13 4.72
CA THR A 165 16.43 40.39 5.04
C THR A 165 16.27 38.90 4.69
N VAL A 166 17.38 38.16 4.60
CA VAL A 166 17.33 36.70 4.38
C VAL A 166 16.46 35.99 5.43
N PRO A 167 16.63 36.22 6.75
CA PRO A 167 15.73 35.66 7.76
C PRO A 167 14.27 36.06 7.56
N GLY A 168 13.99 37.34 7.26
CA GLY A 168 12.63 37.82 7.01
C GLY A 168 11.94 37.09 5.85
N VAL A 169 12.63 36.93 4.72
CA VAL A 169 12.09 36.22 3.55
C VAL A 169 11.89 34.72 3.83
N LEU A 170 12.82 34.08 4.55
CA LEU A 170 12.70 32.67 4.92
C LEU A 170 11.52 32.41 5.86
N VAL A 171 11.36 33.23 6.90
CA VAL A 171 10.25 33.12 7.86
C VAL A 171 8.92 33.41 7.17
N ALA A 172 8.85 34.41 6.30
CA ALA A 172 7.66 34.70 5.50
C ALA A 172 7.30 33.54 4.56
N GLY A 173 8.29 32.98 3.87
CA GLY A 173 8.12 31.79 3.03
C GLY A 173 7.58 30.61 3.83
N LEU A 174 8.19 30.29 4.98
CA LEU A 174 7.76 29.18 5.83
C LEU A 174 6.36 29.39 6.40
N THR A 175 6.01 30.63 6.74
CA THR A 175 4.65 31.00 7.17
C THR A 175 3.65 30.66 6.09
N ILE A 176 3.82 31.22 4.89
CA ILE A 176 2.89 31.05 3.77
C ILE A 176 2.82 29.58 3.36
N SER A 177 3.96 28.89 3.24
CA SER A 177 3.99 27.49 2.85
C SER A 177 3.28 26.57 3.85
N ASN A 178 3.45 26.76 5.16
CA ASN A 178 2.76 25.94 6.16
C ASN A 178 1.25 26.23 6.22
N LEU A 179 0.84 27.49 6.05
CA LEU A 179 -0.57 27.86 5.94
C LEU A 179 -1.20 27.25 4.68
N LEU A 180 -0.50 27.29 3.54
CA LEU A 180 -0.95 26.64 2.31
C LEU A 180 -1.10 25.12 2.50
N VAL A 181 -0.11 24.45 3.09
CA VAL A 181 -0.19 23.00 3.39
C VAL A 181 -1.39 22.69 4.29
N ALA A 182 -1.66 23.52 5.31
CA ALA A 182 -2.81 23.35 6.18
C ALA A 182 -4.14 23.53 5.42
N VAL A 183 -4.28 24.60 4.63
CA VAL A 183 -5.50 24.89 3.87
C VAL A 183 -5.76 23.80 2.82
N PHE A 184 -4.76 23.43 2.03
CA PHE A 184 -4.90 22.36 1.04
C PHE A 184 -5.28 21.04 1.69
N ASN A 185 -4.64 20.65 2.79
CA ASN A 185 -5.00 19.41 3.47
C ASN A 185 -6.34 19.50 4.23
N LEU A 186 -6.91 20.68 4.48
CA LEU A 186 -8.27 20.81 5.03
C LEU A 186 -9.37 20.76 3.97
N LEU A 187 -9.05 20.79 2.68
CA LEU A 187 -10.05 20.73 1.63
C LEU A 187 -10.84 19.41 1.69
N PRO A 188 -12.19 19.46 1.56
CA PRO A 188 -13.05 18.31 1.86
C PRO A 188 -13.11 17.31 0.69
N GLY A 189 -11.99 16.67 0.33
CA GLY A 189 -11.97 15.69 -0.76
C GLY A 189 -10.78 14.76 -0.72
N LEU A 190 -10.98 13.46 -1.01
CA LEU A 190 -9.87 12.52 -1.11
C LEU A 190 -8.96 12.89 -2.31
N PRO A 191 -7.63 12.69 -2.22
CA PRO A 191 -6.89 11.97 -1.17
C PRO A 191 -6.45 12.82 0.04
N LEU A 192 -6.88 14.08 0.14
CA LEU A 192 -6.44 15.03 1.17
C LEU A 192 -6.98 14.64 2.56
N ASP A 193 -6.36 15.13 3.63
CA ASP A 193 -6.79 14.85 5.00
C ASP A 193 -8.23 15.32 5.28
N GLY A 194 -8.63 16.46 4.75
CA GLY A 194 -9.99 17.00 4.84
C GLY A 194 -11.00 16.07 4.17
N GLY A 195 -10.59 15.34 3.13
CA GLY A 195 -11.35 14.23 2.57
C GLY A 195 -11.54 13.07 3.55
N ARG A 196 -10.50 12.69 4.29
CA ARG A 196 -10.60 11.68 5.35
C ARG A 196 -11.44 12.15 6.54
N MET A 197 -11.37 13.43 6.88
CA MET A 197 -12.25 14.06 7.88
C MET A 197 -13.72 14.01 7.41
N LEU A 198 -14.00 14.38 6.16
CA LEU A 198 -15.34 14.28 5.57
C LEU A 198 -15.83 12.83 5.56
N ARG A 199 -14.99 11.88 5.14
CA ARG A 199 -15.27 10.44 5.17
C ARG A 199 -15.67 10.00 6.58
N ALA A 200 -14.94 10.42 7.61
CA ALA A 200 -15.24 10.11 9.00
C ALA A 200 -16.59 10.69 9.46
N VAL A 201 -16.91 11.93 9.07
CA VAL A 201 -18.21 12.56 9.39
C VAL A 201 -19.36 11.80 8.73
N VAL A 202 -19.27 11.54 7.42
CA VAL A 202 -20.30 10.80 6.69
C VAL A 202 -20.44 9.37 7.20
N TRP A 203 -19.33 8.71 7.53
CA TRP A 203 -19.36 7.39 8.17
C TRP A 203 -20.10 7.43 9.51
N LYS A 204 -19.84 8.42 10.37
CA LYS A 204 -20.56 8.58 11.64
C LYS A 204 -22.07 8.77 11.44
N LEU A 205 -22.46 9.52 10.41
CA LEU A 205 -23.86 9.80 10.10
C LEU A 205 -24.59 8.60 9.49
N THR A 206 -23.92 7.83 8.62
CA THR A 206 -24.53 6.72 7.87
C THR A 206 -24.36 5.36 8.53
N GLY A 207 -23.42 5.22 9.48
CA GLY A 207 -22.99 3.95 10.05
C GLY A 207 -22.18 3.06 9.10
N ARG A 208 -21.93 3.50 7.85
CA ARG A 208 -21.27 2.70 6.81
C ARG A 208 -19.96 3.35 6.35
N PRO A 209 -18.78 2.74 6.58
CA PRO A 209 -17.48 3.30 6.17
C PRO A 209 -17.41 3.58 4.67
N MET A 210 -17.93 2.65 3.85
CA MET A 210 -17.92 2.75 2.39
C MET A 210 -18.67 3.99 1.89
N SER A 211 -19.84 4.29 2.48
CA SER A 211 -20.61 5.50 2.13
C SER A 211 -19.79 6.78 2.37
N GLY A 212 -19.01 6.82 3.45
CA GLY A 212 -18.08 7.93 3.71
C GLY A 212 -16.98 8.06 2.66
N THR A 213 -16.36 6.95 2.26
CA THR A 213 -15.31 6.94 1.23
C THR A 213 -15.87 7.39 -0.13
N VAL A 214 -17.06 6.91 -0.50
CA VAL A 214 -17.73 7.29 -1.75
C VAL A 214 -18.05 8.78 -1.77
N ALA A 215 -18.64 9.31 -0.70
CA ALA A 215 -18.93 10.74 -0.60
C ALA A 215 -17.66 11.59 -0.72
N ALA A 216 -16.64 11.29 0.08
CA ALA A 216 -15.39 12.05 0.08
C ALA A 216 -14.61 11.98 -1.25
N ALA A 217 -14.69 10.85 -1.96
CA ALA A 217 -14.09 10.72 -3.28
C ALA A 217 -14.86 11.51 -4.35
N TRP A 218 -16.19 11.55 -4.29
CA TRP A 218 -16.97 12.39 -5.20
C TRP A 218 -16.75 13.88 -4.96
N VAL A 219 -16.66 14.32 -3.70
CA VAL A 219 -16.29 15.70 -3.40
C VAL A 219 -14.86 16.00 -3.84
N GLY A 220 -13.92 15.06 -3.70
CA GLY A 220 -12.57 15.18 -4.27
C GLY A 220 -12.57 15.35 -5.79
N ARG A 221 -13.38 14.58 -6.53
CA ARG A 221 -13.55 14.76 -7.98
C ARG A 221 -14.16 16.11 -8.35
N ALA A 222 -15.17 16.56 -7.62
CA ALA A 222 -15.76 17.88 -7.82
C ALA A 222 -14.74 18.99 -7.54
N LEU A 223 -13.93 18.84 -6.49
CA LEU A 223 -12.83 19.76 -6.16
C LEU A 223 -11.76 19.78 -7.25
N ALA A 224 -11.39 18.62 -7.81
CA ALA A 224 -10.45 18.55 -8.93
C ALA A 224 -10.95 19.35 -10.15
N VAL A 225 -12.23 19.23 -10.50
CA VAL A 225 -12.85 20.02 -11.57
C VAL A 225 -12.88 21.51 -11.21
N ALA A 226 -13.21 21.84 -9.96
CA ALA A 226 -13.22 23.21 -9.47
C ALA A 226 -11.83 23.85 -9.51
N VAL A 227 -10.76 23.11 -9.20
CA VAL A 227 -9.37 23.59 -9.32
C VAL A 227 -8.98 23.76 -10.79
N LEU A 228 -9.30 22.78 -11.65
CA LEU A 228 -8.98 22.82 -13.07
C LEU A 228 -9.57 24.04 -13.78
N ILE A 229 -10.81 24.37 -13.46
CA ILE A 229 -11.55 25.48 -14.10
C ILE A 229 -11.39 26.78 -13.32
N GLY A 230 -11.51 26.72 -12.00
CA GLY A 230 -11.56 27.88 -11.13
C GLY A 230 -10.21 28.59 -10.98
N LEU A 231 -9.09 27.85 -10.90
CA LEU A 231 -7.78 28.46 -10.72
C LEU A 231 -7.40 29.36 -11.91
N PRO A 232 -7.50 28.91 -13.18
CA PRO A 232 -7.27 29.78 -14.34
C PRO A 232 -8.25 30.96 -14.42
N LEU A 233 -9.53 30.75 -14.11
CA LEU A 233 -10.53 31.83 -14.15
C LEU A 233 -10.27 32.91 -13.09
N LEU A 234 -9.84 32.53 -11.89
CA LEU A 234 -9.53 33.47 -10.81
C LEU A 234 -8.30 34.31 -11.14
N THR A 235 -7.29 33.72 -11.80
CA THR A 235 -6.10 34.47 -12.24
C THR A 235 -6.41 35.37 -13.44
N HIS A 236 -7.23 34.92 -14.40
CA HIS A 236 -7.71 35.76 -15.51
C HIS A 236 -8.57 36.95 -15.07
N THR A 237 -9.31 36.83 -13.97
CA THR A 237 -10.16 37.91 -13.45
C THR A 237 -9.42 38.89 -12.53
N GLY A 238 -8.12 38.67 -12.28
CA GLY A 238 -7.30 39.52 -11.40
C GLY A 238 -7.65 39.44 -9.92
N THR A 239 -8.55 38.53 -9.52
CA THR A 239 -9.11 38.44 -8.16
C THR A 239 -8.10 37.97 -7.12
N LEU A 240 -7.05 37.23 -7.53
CA LEU A 240 -5.98 36.73 -6.67
C LEU A 240 -4.74 37.64 -6.61
N GLY A 241 -4.88 38.92 -6.99
CA GLY A 241 -3.80 39.90 -6.82
C GLY A 241 -2.78 39.92 -7.97
N GLY A 242 -3.19 39.48 -9.17
CA GLY A 242 -2.46 39.84 -10.38
C GLY A 242 -2.49 41.36 -10.52
N SER A 243 -1.41 42.03 -10.17
CA SER A 243 -1.18 43.42 -10.57
C SER A 243 -1.51 43.51 -12.06
N GLY A 244 -2.37 44.44 -12.46
CA GLY A 244 -2.83 44.62 -13.85
C GLY A 244 -1.75 45.03 -14.85
N GLN A 245 -0.50 44.59 -14.66
CA GLN A 245 0.48 44.42 -15.72
C GLN A 245 0.17 43.10 -16.42
N GLU A 246 -0.17 43.22 -17.71
CA GLU A 246 -0.25 42.17 -18.72
C GLU A 246 0.33 40.84 -18.23
N ALA A 247 -0.53 39.94 -17.75
CA ALA A 247 -0.12 38.58 -17.46
C ALA A 247 0.41 38.02 -18.78
N ASP A 248 1.73 37.85 -18.88
CA ASP A 248 2.36 37.31 -20.06
C ASP A 248 1.68 35.96 -20.36
N GLY A 249 1.50 35.62 -21.64
CA GLY A 249 0.80 34.39 -22.04
C GLY A 249 1.41 33.14 -21.41
N MET A 250 2.67 33.23 -21.00
CA MET A 250 3.40 32.19 -20.28
C MET A 250 2.88 31.96 -18.84
N ASP A 251 2.53 33.01 -18.10
CA ASP A 251 2.09 32.89 -16.69
C ASP A 251 0.71 32.23 -16.60
N THR A 252 -0.20 32.57 -17.52
CA THR A 252 -1.52 31.94 -17.62
C THR A 252 -1.45 30.49 -18.08
N VAL A 253 -0.51 30.15 -18.97
CA VAL A 253 -0.27 28.74 -19.35
C VAL A 253 0.35 27.96 -18.19
N MET A 254 1.28 28.55 -17.42
CA MET A 254 1.86 27.91 -16.24
C MET A 254 0.81 27.65 -15.15
N ASP A 255 -0.05 28.63 -14.86
CA ASP A 255 -1.16 28.47 -13.91
C ASP A 255 -2.15 27.39 -14.36
N ALA A 256 -2.48 27.35 -15.65
CA ALA A 256 -3.35 26.31 -16.22
C ALA A 256 -2.70 24.92 -16.14
N LEU A 257 -1.39 24.81 -16.38
CA LEU A 257 -0.66 23.55 -16.25
C LEU A 257 -0.58 23.09 -14.79
N LEU A 258 -0.31 24.00 -13.85
CA LEU A 258 -0.30 23.71 -12.42
C LEU A 258 -1.70 23.28 -11.93
N ALA A 259 -2.75 23.98 -12.35
CA ALA A 259 -4.14 23.61 -12.09
C ALA A 259 -4.45 22.20 -12.63
N ALA A 260 -4.01 21.90 -13.86
CA ALA A 260 -4.22 20.60 -14.48
C ALA A 260 -3.48 19.47 -13.75
N ILE A 261 -2.23 19.71 -13.34
CA ILE A 261 -1.45 18.75 -12.56
C ILE A 261 -2.12 18.49 -11.21
N LEU A 262 -2.50 19.55 -10.48
CA LEU A 262 -3.16 19.43 -9.17
C LEU A 262 -4.52 18.72 -9.30
N ALA A 263 -5.32 19.09 -10.29
CA ALA A 263 -6.60 18.43 -10.57
C ALA A 263 -6.41 16.96 -10.92
N ALA A 264 -5.40 16.61 -11.73
CA ALA A 264 -5.10 15.23 -12.07
C ALA A 264 -4.71 14.41 -10.83
N ILE A 265 -3.91 14.98 -9.92
CA ILE A 265 -3.51 14.32 -8.66
C ILE A 265 -4.72 14.09 -7.76
N ILE A 266 -5.56 15.10 -7.56
CA ILE A 266 -6.78 14.96 -6.74
C ILE A 266 -7.73 13.93 -7.36
N TRP A 267 -7.94 14.00 -8.68
CA TRP A 267 -8.83 13.09 -9.40
C TRP A 267 -8.35 11.63 -9.33
N THR A 268 -7.08 11.40 -9.63
CA THR A 268 -6.48 10.06 -9.60
C THR A 268 -6.40 9.52 -8.17
N GLY A 269 -6.07 10.35 -7.19
CA GLY A 269 -6.05 9.99 -5.76
C GLY A 269 -7.44 9.61 -5.22
N ALA A 270 -8.48 10.37 -5.57
CA ALA A 270 -9.86 10.05 -5.25
C ALA A 270 -10.29 8.71 -5.89
N GLY A 271 -9.96 8.51 -7.16
CA GLY A 271 -10.23 7.26 -7.88
C GLY A 271 -9.49 6.05 -7.29
N ASN A 272 -8.24 6.24 -6.87
CA ASN A 272 -7.44 5.18 -6.24
C ASN A 272 -8.02 4.80 -4.87
N SER A 273 -8.39 5.79 -4.05
CA SER A 273 -8.99 5.57 -2.74
C SER A 273 -10.30 4.78 -2.82
N LEU A 274 -11.14 5.07 -3.82
CA LEU A 274 -12.35 4.29 -4.10
C LEU A 274 -12.05 2.84 -4.48
N ARG A 275 -11.07 2.62 -5.37
CA ARG A 275 -10.69 1.27 -5.82
C ARG A 275 -10.18 0.42 -4.65
N VAL A 276 -9.29 0.98 -3.83
CA VAL A 276 -8.74 0.30 -2.65
C VAL A 276 -9.85 -0.01 -1.63
N ALA A 277 -10.75 0.94 -1.37
CA ALA A 277 -11.85 0.70 -0.45
C ALA A 277 -12.80 -0.39 -0.95
N ARG A 278 -13.15 -0.41 -2.25
CA ARG A 278 -14.03 -1.44 -2.83
C ARG A 278 -13.42 -2.83 -2.77
N LEU A 279 -12.12 -2.91 -3.07
CA LEU A 279 -11.36 -4.13 -2.94
C LEU A 279 -11.50 -4.67 -1.51
N ARG A 280 -11.23 -3.82 -0.51
CA ARG A 280 -11.33 -4.18 0.92
C ARG A 280 -12.72 -4.59 1.36
N GLU A 281 -13.77 -3.94 0.87
CA GLU A 281 -15.15 -4.30 1.21
C GLU A 281 -15.52 -5.72 0.79
N HIS A 282 -14.99 -6.18 -0.35
CA HIS A 282 -15.30 -7.50 -0.89
C HIS A 282 -14.25 -8.57 -0.56
N LEU A 283 -13.07 -8.20 -0.04
CA LEU A 283 -12.05 -9.16 0.39
C LEU A 283 -12.62 -10.24 1.34
N PRO A 284 -13.48 -9.93 2.34
CA PRO A 284 -14.08 -10.95 3.21
C PRO A 284 -14.98 -11.97 2.50
N GLU A 285 -15.46 -11.68 1.28
CA GLU A 285 -16.23 -12.63 0.45
C GLU A 285 -15.33 -13.71 -0.17
N LEU A 286 -14.03 -13.43 -0.32
CA LEU A 286 -13.04 -14.38 -0.82
C LEU A 286 -12.64 -15.33 0.31
N ARG A 287 -13.43 -16.38 0.53
CA ARG A 287 -13.14 -17.42 1.52
C ARG A 287 -12.79 -18.71 0.82
N ALA A 288 -11.76 -19.41 1.30
CA ALA A 288 -11.40 -20.72 0.76
C ALA A 288 -12.61 -21.66 0.82
N ARG A 289 -13.30 -21.74 1.98
CA ARG A 289 -14.49 -22.58 2.17
C ARG A 289 -15.60 -22.39 1.11
N THR A 290 -15.86 -21.15 0.67
CA THR A 290 -16.95 -20.85 -0.27
C THR A 290 -16.54 -21.02 -1.73
N LEU A 291 -15.25 -20.87 -2.03
CA LEU A 291 -14.70 -21.00 -3.38
C LEU A 291 -14.21 -22.42 -3.69
N THR A 292 -14.06 -23.27 -2.68
CA THR A 292 -13.63 -24.66 -2.83
C THR A 292 -14.66 -25.47 -3.61
N ARG A 293 -14.17 -26.28 -4.54
CA ARG A 293 -14.95 -27.32 -5.21
C ARG A 293 -14.90 -28.58 -4.37
N ARG A 294 -16.06 -29.22 -4.16
CA ARG A 294 -16.10 -30.57 -3.58
C ARG A 294 -15.23 -31.51 -4.38
N ALA A 295 -14.44 -32.30 -3.67
CA ALA A 295 -13.54 -33.28 -4.26
C ALA A 295 -13.89 -34.70 -3.84
N VAL A 296 -13.64 -35.66 -4.71
CA VAL A 296 -13.77 -37.09 -4.40
C VAL A 296 -12.36 -37.69 -4.23
N PRO A 297 -12.12 -38.42 -3.13
CA PRO A 297 -10.88 -39.18 -2.97
C PRO A 297 -10.88 -40.41 -3.90
N VAL A 298 -9.78 -40.61 -4.62
CA VAL A 298 -9.58 -41.75 -5.53
C VAL A 298 -8.18 -42.33 -5.34
N GLU A 299 -8.03 -43.64 -5.53
CA GLU A 299 -6.71 -44.27 -5.51
C GLU A 299 -5.96 -44.02 -6.83
N GLU A 300 -4.63 -44.02 -6.79
CA GLU A 300 -3.75 -43.68 -7.92
C GLU A 300 -4.05 -44.50 -9.19
N ALA A 301 -4.33 -45.79 -9.04
CA ALA A 301 -4.60 -46.71 -10.14
C ALA A 301 -6.02 -46.60 -10.72
N THR A 302 -6.90 -45.79 -10.13
CA THR A 302 -8.30 -45.65 -10.57
C THR A 302 -8.35 -45.11 -12.01
N PRO A 303 -9.07 -45.76 -12.94
CA PRO A 303 -9.26 -45.22 -14.28
C PRO A 303 -9.98 -43.87 -14.24
N LEU A 304 -9.56 -42.92 -15.08
CA LEU A 304 -10.15 -41.58 -15.14
C LEU A 304 -11.66 -41.62 -15.39
N SER A 305 -12.17 -42.54 -16.24
CA SER A 305 -13.61 -42.67 -16.47
C SER A 305 -14.40 -43.03 -15.21
N GLU A 306 -13.83 -43.91 -14.37
CA GLU A 306 -14.44 -44.34 -13.11
C GLU A 306 -14.37 -43.23 -12.06
N ALA A 307 -13.23 -42.54 -11.97
CA ALA A 307 -13.08 -41.38 -11.09
C ALA A 307 -14.08 -40.26 -11.45
N LEU A 308 -14.26 -39.97 -12.75
CA LEU A 308 -15.23 -38.98 -13.22
C LEU A 308 -16.68 -39.43 -12.98
N ARG A 309 -16.99 -40.73 -13.12
CA ARG A 309 -18.31 -41.27 -12.77
C ARG A 309 -18.62 -41.03 -11.29
N ARG A 310 -17.69 -41.39 -10.39
CA ARG A 310 -17.82 -41.15 -8.93
C ARG A 310 -17.96 -39.68 -8.59
N ALA A 311 -17.16 -38.82 -9.23
CA ALA A 311 -17.27 -37.38 -9.05
C ALA A 311 -18.65 -36.85 -9.46
N ASN A 312 -19.18 -37.30 -10.60
CA ASN A 312 -20.50 -36.90 -11.08
C ASN A 312 -21.62 -37.38 -10.16
N GLU A 313 -21.56 -38.61 -9.67
CA GLU A 313 -22.52 -39.17 -8.69
C GLU A 313 -22.49 -38.42 -7.36
N ALA A 314 -21.30 -37.99 -6.91
CA ALA A 314 -21.13 -37.21 -5.69
C ALA A 314 -21.38 -35.70 -5.87
N GLY A 315 -21.67 -35.23 -7.09
CA GLY A 315 -21.77 -33.80 -7.41
C GLY A 315 -20.45 -33.02 -7.21
N ALA A 316 -19.32 -33.72 -7.22
CA ALA A 316 -17.99 -33.15 -7.06
C ALA A 316 -17.42 -32.69 -8.40
N ARG A 317 -16.54 -31.68 -8.35
CA ARG A 317 -15.89 -31.10 -9.54
C ARG A 317 -14.37 -31.19 -9.50
N ALA A 318 -13.83 -31.90 -8.51
CA ALA A 318 -12.40 -32.11 -8.32
C ALA A 318 -12.12 -33.54 -7.87
N LEU A 319 -10.88 -33.97 -8.09
CA LEU A 319 -10.38 -35.28 -7.71
C LEU A 319 -9.11 -35.10 -6.89
N VAL A 320 -9.02 -35.83 -5.77
CA VAL A 320 -7.85 -35.88 -4.91
C VAL A 320 -7.38 -37.33 -4.90
N VAL A 321 -6.10 -37.56 -5.18
CA VAL A 321 -5.52 -38.88 -5.07
C VAL A 321 -5.12 -39.12 -3.62
N VAL A 322 -5.62 -40.21 -3.07
CA VAL A 322 -5.34 -40.63 -1.69
C VAL A 322 -4.55 -41.93 -1.66
N ASP A 323 -3.84 -42.15 -0.57
CA ASP A 323 -3.21 -43.43 -0.27
C ASP A 323 -4.25 -44.46 0.24
N PRO A 324 -3.86 -45.73 0.50
CA PRO A 324 -4.76 -46.75 1.05
C PRO A 324 -5.31 -46.43 2.45
N HIS A 325 -4.74 -45.46 3.17
CA HIS A 325 -5.20 -45.00 4.48
C HIS A 325 -6.19 -43.83 4.37
N GLY A 326 -6.38 -43.27 3.17
CA GLY A 326 -7.26 -42.15 2.90
C GLY A 326 -6.57 -40.78 2.98
N ASP A 327 -5.26 -40.75 3.16
CA ASP A 327 -4.49 -39.52 3.27
C ASP A 327 -4.22 -38.91 1.89
N PRO A 328 -4.38 -37.59 1.71
CA PRO A 328 -4.20 -36.93 0.41
C PRO A 328 -2.72 -36.83 0.03
N VAL A 329 -2.38 -37.41 -1.13
CA VAL A 329 -1.01 -37.46 -1.68
C VAL A 329 -0.83 -36.51 -2.86
N SER A 330 -1.78 -36.49 -3.81
CA SER A 330 -1.67 -35.65 -5.01
C SER A 330 -3.02 -35.08 -5.47
N LEU A 331 -2.98 -33.96 -6.21
CA LEU A 331 -4.15 -33.29 -6.79
C LEU A 331 -4.21 -33.53 -8.29
N VAL A 332 -5.37 -33.93 -8.80
CA VAL A 332 -5.56 -34.09 -10.25
C VAL A 332 -5.77 -32.72 -10.89
N ARG A 333 -4.92 -32.36 -11.86
CA ARG A 333 -5.00 -31.06 -12.55
C ARG A 333 -6.16 -31.05 -13.53
N GLU A 334 -6.98 -30.00 -13.50
CA GLU A 334 -8.17 -29.89 -14.39
C GLU A 334 -7.75 -29.89 -15.86
N ALA A 335 -6.67 -29.18 -16.19
CA ALA A 335 -6.13 -29.14 -17.55
C ALA A 335 -5.67 -30.52 -18.07
N ALA A 336 -5.18 -31.39 -17.17
CA ALA A 336 -4.74 -32.73 -17.54
C ALA A 336 -5.94 -33.64 -17.86
N ILE A 337 -7.07 -33.49 -17.15
CA ILE A 337 -8.32 -34.21 -17.44
C ILE A 337 -8.87 -33.81 -18.81
N VAL A 338 -8.93 -32.49 -19.08
CA VAL A 338 -9.46 -31.96 -20.36
C VAL A 338 -8.61 -32.41 -21.54
N GLY A 339 -7.29 -32.57 -21.36
CA GLY A 339 -6.38 -33.06 -22.38
C GLY A 339 -6.55 -34.53 -22.77
N VAL A 340 -7.32 -35.33 -22.02
CA VAL A 340 -7.53 -36.76 -22.29
C VAL A 340 -8.82 -36.98 -23.10
N PRO A 341 -8.72 -37.48 -24.36
CA PRO A 341 -9.89 -37.81 -25.18
C PRO A 341 -10.80 -38.84 -24.51
N GLU A 342 -12.11 -38.73 -24.72
CA GLU A 342 -13.13 -39.55 -24.02
C GLU A 342 -12.89 -41.06 -24.16
N HIS A 343 -12.55 -41.53 -25.36
CA HIS A 343 -12.29 -42.95 -25.63
C HIS A 343 -11.03 -43.49 -24.91
N ARG A 344 -10.12 -42.63 -24.45
CA ARG A 344 -8.91 -43.02 -23.69
C ARG A 344 -9.12 -43.03 -22.18
N ARG A 345 -10.13 -42.30 -21.67
CA ARG A 345 -10.38 -42.16 -20.22
C ARG A 345 -10.50 -43.49 -19.45
N PRO A 346 -11.01 -44.59 -20.01
CA PRO A 346 -11.04 -45.89 -19.32
C PRO A 346 -9.68 -46.55 -19.09
N TRP A 347 -8.65 -46.11 -19.81
CA TRP A 347 -7.32 -46.74 -19.81
C TRP A 347 -6.23 -45.84 -19.19
N VAL A 348 -6.59 -44.63 -18.77
CA VAL A 348 -5.66 -43.67 -18.16
C VAL A 348 -5.91 -43.66 -16.65
N ALA A 349 -4.89 -44.01 -15.87
CA ALA A 349 -4.94 -43.91 -14.41
C ALA A 349 -4.87 -42.45 -13.96
N VAL A 350 -5.64 -42.09 -12.92
CA VAL A 350 -5.66 -40.73 -12.36
C VAL A 350 -4.31 -40.27 -11.85
N GLY A 351 -3.47 -41.18 -11.33
CA GLY A 351 -2.12 -40.86 -10.85
C GLY A 351 -1.24 -40.17 -11.90
N GLY A 352 -1.33 -40.59 -13.16
CA GLY A 352 -0.56 -39.98 -14.25
C GLY A 352 -1.02 -38.55 -14.64
N LEU A 353 -2.14 -38.09 -14.07
CA LEU A 353 -2.69 -36.75 -14.28
C LEU A 353 -2.57 -35.88 -13.02
N ALA A 354 -2.08 -36.46 -11.92
CA ALA A 354 -1.96 -35.80 -10.64
C ALA A 354 -0.60 -35.12 -10.44
N GLN A 355 -0.58 -34.14 -9.55
CA GLN A 355 0.62 -33.44 -9.07
C GLN A 355 0.71 -33.62 -7.55
N GLU A 356 1.90 -33.96 -7.06
CA GLU A 356 2.15 -34.10 -5.62
C GLU A 356 1.80 -32.85 -4.84
N ILE A 357 1.17 -33.04 -3.67
CA ILE A 357 0.83 -31.95 -2.77
C ILE A 357 2.08 -31.54 -1.99
N THR A 358 2.54 -30.32 -2.23
CA THR A 358 3.59 -29.70 -1.41
C THR A 358 2.99 -28.97 -0.20
N GLU A 359 3.81 -28.66 0.80
CA GLU A 359 3.36 -27.98 2.03
C GLU A 359 2.64 -26.65 1.72
N GLY A 360 3.13 -25.87 0.76
CA GLY A 360 2.52 -24.61 0.31
C GLY A 360 1.21 -24.76 -0.48
N MET A 361 0.81 -25.98 -0.86
CA MET A 361 -0.44 -26.25 -1.59
C MET A 361 -1.62 -26.58 -0.66
N ARG A 362 -1.39 -26.65 0.66
CA ARG A 362 -2.45 -26.90 1.66
C ARG A 362 -2.98 -25.58 2.19
N VAL A 363 -4.29 -25.37 2.07
CA VAL A 363 -4.97 -24.13 2.46
C VAL A 363 -6.03 -24.44 3.52
N PRO A 364 -6.03 -23.79 4.68
CA PRO A 364 -7.10 -23.94 5.66
C PRO A 364 -8.45 -23.47 5.09
N ALA A 365 -9.53 -24.20 5.36
CA ALA A 365 -10.87 -23.85 4.89
C ALA A 365 -11.33 -22.47 5.38
N GLU A 366 -10.93 -22.08 6.58
CA GLU A 366 -11.29 -20.79 7.19
C GLU A 366 -10.48 -19.60 6.64
N LEU A 367 -9.45 -19.83 5.84
CA LEU A 367 -8.62 -18.76 5.31
C LEU A 367 -9.43 -17.87 4.36
N ALA A 368 -9.32 -16.56 4.54
CA ALA A 368 -10.12 -15.58 3.83
C ALA A 368 -9.37 -14.28 3.54
N GLY A 369 -9.86 -13.51 2.58
CA GLY A 369 -9.41 -12.15 2.32
C GLY A 369 -7.93 -12.05 1.96
N GLU A 370 -7.22 -11.13 2.63
CA GLU A 370 -5.80 -10.84 2.34
C GLU A 370 -4.90 -12.02 2.67
N GLU A 371 -5.16 -12.74 3.77
CA GLU A 371 -4.35 -13.90 4.18
C GLU A 371 -4.41 -15.03 3.14
N LEU A 372 -5.60 -15.26 2.56
CA LEU A 372 -5.75 -16.21 1.45
C LEU A 372 -4.92 -15.77 0.25
N LEU A 373 -5.01 -14.50 -0.17
CA LEU A 373 -4.27 -13.99 -1.32
C LEU A 373 -2.75 -13.99 -1.09
N GLU A 374 -2.31 -13.73 0.14
CA GLU A 374 -0.89 -13.76 0.50
C GLU A 374 -0.31 -15.16 0.42
N LEU A 375 -1.02 -16.17 0.94
CA LEU A 375 -0.63 -17.58 0.84
C LEU A 375 -0.51 -18.01 -0.63
N LEU A 376 -1.53 -17.71 -1.45
CA LEU A 376 -1.54 -18.08 -2.88
C LEU A 376 -0.41 -17.39 -3.68
N ARG A 377 -0.03 -16.17 -3.28
CA ARG A 377 1.10 -15.44 -3.90
C ARG A 377 2.45 -15.99 -3.47
N ALA A 378 2.58 -16.41 -2.22
CA ALA A 378 3.80 -17.01 -1.69
C ALA A 378 4.06 -18.40 -2.32
N HIS A 379 3.00 -19.14 -2.62
CA HIS A 379 3.08 -20.51 -3.15
C HIS A 379 2.24 -20.70 -4.42
N PRO A 380 2.69 -20.16 -5.57
CA PRO A 380 1.89 -20.18 -6.79
C PRO A 380 1.68 -21.60 -7.34
N ALA A 381 0.44 -22.07 -7.29
CA ALA A 381 -0.06 -23.31 -7.89
C ALA A 381 -1.40 -23.09 -8.62
N THR A 382 -1.76 -24.03 -9.50
CA THR A 382 -3.04 -24.02 -10.24
C THR A 382 -4.21 -24.51 -9.38
N GLU A 383 -3.96 -25.50 -8.53
CA GLU A 383 -4.92 -26.10 -7.61
C GLU A 383 -4.31 -26.25 -6.22
N TYR A 384 -5.13 -26.06 -5.19
CA TYR A 384 -4.75 -26.16 -3.78
C TYR A 384 -5.68 -27.14 -3.06
N LEU A 385 -5.13 -27.94 -2.16
CA LEU A 385 -5.91 -28.79 -1.28
C LEU A 385 -6.46 -27.92 -0.15
N VAL A 386 -7.78 -27.89 0.00
CA VAL A 386 -8.41 -27.23 1.13
C VAL A 386 -8.69 -28.24 2.22
N VAL A 387 -8.21 -27.95 3.43
CA VAL A 387 -8.28 -28.84 4.59
C VAL A 387 -9.09 -28.20 5.73
N GLU A 388 -9.81 -29.04 6.46
CA GLU A 388 -10.40 -28.69 7.75
C GLU A 388 -9.33 -28.62 8.85
N GLU A 389 -9.68 -28.10 10.03
CA GLU A 389 -8.74 -28.00 11.18
C GLU A 389 -8.21 -29.37 11.65
N ASP A 390 -8.98 -30.43 11.45
CA ASP A 390 -8.61 -31.82 11.78
C ASP A 390 -7.74 -32.48 10.70
N GLY A 391 -7.44 -31.76 9.61
CA GLY A 391 -6.67 -32.25 8.47
C GLY A 391 -7.51 -33.00 7.42
N ALA A 392 -8.82 -33.13 7.62
CA ALA A 392 -9.69 -33.77 6.65
C ALA A 392 -9.79 -32.98 5.33
N ILE A 393 -10.01 -33.69 4.23
CA ILE A 393 -10.16 -33.11 2.91
C ILE A 393 -11.50 -32.37 2.85
N TYR A 394 -11.46 -31.04 2.79
CA TYR A 394 -12.65 -30.23 2.50
C TYR A 394 -12.93 -30.17 1.00
N GLY A 395 -11.88 -30.03 0.18
CA GLY A 395 -11.98 -30.07 -1.27
C GLY A 395 -10.77 -29.48 -1.98
N VAL A 396 -10.97 -29.00 -3.21
CA VAL A 396 -9.92 -28.38 -4.02
C VAL A 396 -10.31 -26.96 -4.43
N LEU A 397 -9.40 -26.02 -4.20
CA LEU A 397 -9.53 -24.63 -4.62
C LEU A 397 -8.70 -24.42 -5.89
N ALA A 398 -9.34 -24.00 -6.98
CA ALA A 398 -8.63 -23.60 -8.19
C ALA A 398 -8.26 -22.11 -8.12
N ALA A 399 -7.03 -21.77 -8.50
CA ALA A 399 -6.58 -20.36 -8.55
C ALA A 399 -7.50 -19.50 -9.45
N SER A 400 -8.00 -20.09 -10.54
CA SER A 400 -8.93 -19.44 -11.47
C SER A 400 -10.30 -19.13 -10.86
N ASP A 401 -10.74 -19.87 -9.84
CA ASP A 401 -11.98 -19.54 -9.12
C ASP A 401 -11.80 -18.33 -8.22
N VAL A 402 -10.65 -18.22 -7.56
CA VAL A 402 -10.27 -17.06 -6.75
C VAL A 402 -10.15 -15.82 -7.63
N GLU A 403 -9.49 -15.93 -8.79
CA GLU A 403 -9.37 -14.84 -9.76
C GLU A 403 -10.74 -14.39 -10.29
N ARG A 404 -11.61 -15.33 -10.70
CA ARG A 404 -12.97 -15.01 -11.15
C ARG A 404 -13.81 -14.35 -10.05
N ALA A 405 -13.70 -14.84 -8.81
CA ALA A 405 -14.39 -14.26 -7.67
C ALA A 405 -13.87 -12.83 -7.39
N PHE A 406 -12.57 -12.62 -7.48
CA PHE A 406 -11.93 -11.31 -7.33
C PHE A 406 -12.40 -10.32 -8.39
N VAL A 407 -12.39 -10.71 -9.67
CA VAL A 407 -12.87 -9.86 -10.78
C VAL A 407 -14.35 -9.54 -10.60
N LYS A 408 -15.17 -10.52 -10.23
CA LYS A 408 -16.60 -10.33 -9.99
C LYS A 408 -16.86 -9.38 -8.83
N ALA A 409 -16.12 -9.50 -7.74
CA ALA A 409 -16.16 -8.58 -6.61
C ALA A 409 -15.84 -7.14 -7.03
N MET A 410 -14.84 -6.95 -7.89
CA MET A 410 -14.44 -5.63 -8.39
C MET A 410 -15.45 -5.02 -9.39
N ALA A 411 -16.22 -5.85 -10.09
CA ALA A 411 -17.16 -5.42 -11.13
C ALA A 411 -18.56 -5.05 -10.60
N ARG A 412 -18.91 -5.37 -9.35
CA ARG A 412 -20.22 -5.05 -8.78
C ARG A 412 -20.39 -3.54 -8.60
N PRO A 413 -21.42 -2.90 -9.20
CA PRO A 413 -21.89 -1.61 -8.74
C PRO A 413 -22.69 -1.80 -7.45
N ASN A 414 -22.59 -0.82 -6.54
CA ASN A 414 -23.32 -0.81 -5.26
C ASN A 414 -24.83 -0.84 -5.44
#